data_AF-A0A7S0FKY6-F1
#
_entry.id   AF-A0A7S0FKY6-F1
#
_cell.length_a   1.000
_cell.length_b   1.000
_cell.length_c   1.000
_cell.angle_alpha   90.00
_cell.angle_beta   90.00
_cell.angle_gamma   90.00
#
_symmetry.space_group_name_H-M   'P 1'
#
loop_
_entity.id
_entity.type
_entity.pdbx_description
1 polymer ?
#
loop_
_entity_poly.entity_id
_entity_poly.type
_entity_poly.pdbx_seq_one_letter_code
_entity_poly.pdbx_strand_id
1 'polypeptide(L)'
;ATLAVGPVFARHLGHRMYRGEFYAMQCDAHVSFVQDWDTDIIEQWKSAENEMAVLSAYLSDVQGAIDETTGERLHLTRPIMCRTDFEGFGDGRHLRHGQQPEGMPGIHGEPTLEPYWAAGYSFARGH
;
A
#
# COMPACT_ATOMS: atom_id res chain seq x y z
N ALA A 1 -5.12 -25.12 -4.08
CA ALA A 1 -5.90 -24.89 -2.85
C ALA A 1 -7.38 -24.86 -3.20
N THR A 2 -8.12 -25.96 -2.96
CA THR A 2 -9.54 -26.10 -3.35
C THR A 2 -10.52 -25.37 -2.42
N LEU A 3 -10.07 -24.97 -1.22
CA LEU A 3 -10.86 -24.22 -0.23
C LEU A 3 -10.47 -22.74 -0.14
N ALA A 4 -9.57 -22.25 -1.00
CA ALA A 4 -9.14 -20.86 -0.97
C ALA A 4 -10.24 -19.95 -1.52
N VAL A 5 -10.77 -19.08 -0.66
CA VAL A 5 -11.82 -18.10 -0.99
C VAL A 5 -11.26 -16.71 -1.38
N GLY A 6 -9.93 -16.61 -1.47
CA GLY A 6 -9.23 -15.43 -1.94
C GLY A 6 -9.10 -14.29 -0.93
N PRO A 7 -8.27 -13.27 -1.25
CA PRO A 7 -7.95 -12.17 -0.34
C PRO A 7 -9.16 -11.27 -0.07
N VAL A 8 -10.10 -11.12 -1.00
CA VAL A 8 -11.29 -10.26 -0.79
C VAL A 8 -12.13 -10.73 0.40
N PHE A 9 -12.37 -12.03 0.51
CA PHE A 9 -13.09 -12.58 1.66
C PHE A 9 -12.29 -12.46 2.96
N ALA A 10 -10.96 -12.67 2.91
CA ALA A 10 -10.10 -12.47 4.06
C ALA A 10 -10.14 -11.01 4.58
N ARG A 11 -10.14 -10.02 3.68
CA ARG A 11 -10.30 -8.60 4.02
C ARG A 11 -11.64 -8.32 4.68
N HIS A 12 -12.73 -8.88 4.16
CA HIS A 12 -14.05 -8.76 4.79
C HIS A 12 -14.04 -9.27 6.25
N LEU A 13 -13.39 -10.42 6.52
CA LEU A 13 -13.24 -10.90 7.89
C LEU A 13 -12.37 -9.96 8.73
N GLY A 14 -11.29 -9.43 8.18
CA GLY A 14 -10.43 -8.42 8.81
C GLY A 14 -11.20 -7.17 9.23
N HIS A 15 -12.02 -6.61 8.34
CA HIS A 15 -12.85 -5.44 8.65
C HIS A 15 -13.83 -5.67 9.80
N ARG A 16 -14.30 -6.91 10.00
CA ARG A 16 -15.18 -7.26 11.14
C ARG A 16 -14.45 -7.27 12.48
N MET A 17 -13.13 -7.24 12.49
CA MET A 17 -12.32 -7.15 13.70
C MET A 17 -12.06 -5.71 14.14
N TYR A 18 -12.42 -4.70 13.34
CA TYR A 18 -12.31 -3.29 13.71
C TYR A 18 -13.12 -2.96 14.97
N ARG A 19 -12.51 -2.24 15.92
CA ARG A 19 -13.09 -1.90 17.23
C ARG A 19 -13.00 -0.41 17.57
N GLY A 20 -12.84 0.46 16.57
CA GLY A 20 -12.74 1.90 16.79
C GLY A 20 -11.30 2.41 16.87
N GLU A 21 -10.33 1.65 16.33
CA GLU A 21 -8.97 2.11 16.17
C GLU A 21 -8.93 3.40 15.33
N PHE A 22 -8.10 4.36 15.74
CA PHE A 22 -8.04 5.67 15.06
C PHE A 22 -7.53 5.53 13.62
N TYR A 23 -6.56 4.65 13.41
CA TYR A 23 -6.05 4.27 12.10
C TYR A 23 -6.30 2.79 11.85
N ALA A 24 -6.57 2.44 10.59
CA ALA A 24 -6.69 1.07 10.13
C ALA A 24 -5.72 0.84 8.97
N MET A 25 -5.01 -0.28 9.02
CA MET A 25 -4.05 -0.68 8.00
C MET A 25 -4.38 -2.08 7.51
N GLN A 26 -4.19 -2.29 6.21
CA GLN A 26 -4.22 -3.60 5.60
C GLN A 26 -3.03 -3.74 4.68
N CYS A 27 -2.31 -4.85 4.78
CA CYS A 27 -1.14 -5.12 3.96
C CYS A 27 -1.07 -6.60 3.57
N ASP A 28 -0.19 -6.90 2.64
CA ASP A 28 0.21 -8.27 2.36
C ASP A 28 0.87 -8.93 3.59
N ALA A 29 0.88 -10.26 3.63
CA ALA A 29 1.48 -11.02 4.74
C ALA A 29 3.02 -11.04 4.71
N HIS A 30 3.62 -10.63 3.60
CA HIS A 30 5.06 -10.63 3.34
C HIS A 30 5.64 -9.21 3.32
N VAL A 31 5.34 -8.44 4.36
CA VAL A 31 5.79 -7.05 4.50
C VAL A 31 6.77 -6.94 5.66
N SER A 32 7.87 -6.23 5.42
CA SER A 32 8.81 -5.80 6.45
C SER A 32 8.70 -4.29 6.64
N PHE A 33 8.73 -3.85 7.89
CA PHE A 33 8.63 -2.44 8.23
C PHE A 33 10.00 -1.90 8.65
N VAL A 34 10.30 -0.69 8.19
CA VAL A 34 11.46 0.09 8.66
C VAL A 34 11.19 0.64 10.05
N GLN A 35 12.25 1.05 10.74
CA GLN A 35 12.15 1.79 11.99
C GLN A 35 11.26 3.03 11.80
N ASP A 36 10.39 3.31 12.78
CA ASP A 36 9.48 4.46 12.83
C ASP A 36 8.48 4.59 11.66
N TRP A 37 8.23 3.50 10.93
CA TRP A 37 7.29 3.45 9.81
C TRP A 37 5.89 4.00 10.14
N ASP A 38 5.43 3.79 11.38
CA ASP A 38 4.09 4.16 11.85
C ASP A 38 4.01 5.68 12.09
N THR A 39 5.05 6.26 12.66
CA THR A 39 5.19 7.72 12.79
C THR A 39 5.23 8.36 11.42
N ASP A 40 6.07 7.84 10.51
CA ASP A 40 6.23 8.33 9.15
C ASP A 40 4.92 8.30 8.35
N ILE A 41 4.16 7.20 8.40
CA ILE A 41 2.92 7.08 7.63
C ILE A 41 1.80 7.95 8.21
N ILE A 42 1.76 8.13 9.53
CA ILE A 42 0.80 9.04 10.20
C ILE A 42 1.07 10.49 9.80
N GLU A 43 2.34 10.90 9.73
CA GLU A 43 2.72 12.24 9.28
C GLU A 43 2.34 12.48 7.81
N GLN A 44 2.61 11.52 6.93
CA GLN A 44 2.18 11.57 5.53
C GLN A 44 0.66 11.63 5.38
N TRP A 45 -0.08 10.89 6.19
CA TRP A 45 -1.55 10.94 6.16
C TRP A 45 -2.08 12.30 6.61
N LYS A 46 -1.48 12.88 7.67
CA LYS A 46 -1.84 14.22 8.14
C LYS A 46 -1.55 15.30 7.10
N SER A 47 -0.45 15.18 6.34
CA SER A 47 -0.11 16.15 5.31
C SER A 47 -1.00 16.08 4.06
N ALA A 48 -1.83 15.04 3.93
CA ALA A 48 -2.90 15.01 2.93
C ALA A 48 -4.05 15.97 3.25
N GLU A 49 -4.13 16.49 4.49
CA GLU A 49 -5.16 17.43 4.96
C GLU A 49 -6.61 16.99 4.67
N ASN A 50 -6.84 15.67 4.63
CA ASN A 50 -8.13 15.08 4.29
C ASN A 50 -8.42 13.87 5.17
N GLU A 51 -9.46 13.98 6.00
CA GLU A 51 -9.88 12.91 6.92
C GLU A 51 -10.28 11.62 6.19
N MET A 52 -10.68 11.71 4.92
CA MET A 52 -11.06 10.56 4.09
C MET A 52 -9.91 10.05 3.24
N ALA A 53 -8.69 10.57 3.41
CA ALA A 53 -7.52 10.12 2.66
C ALA A 53 -7.23 8.64 2.95
N VAL A 54 -6.98 7.89 1.87
CA VAL A 54 -6.46 6.53 1.92
C VAL A 54 -5.10 6.56 1.25
N LEU A 55 -4.05 6.27 2.00
CA LEU A 55 -2.72 6.06 1.44
C LEU A 55 -2.63 4.63 0.94
N SER A 56 -2.24 4.43 -0.30
CA SER A 56 -2.10 3.12 -0.92
C SER A 56 -0.88 3.11 -1.83
N ALA A 57 -0.22 1.95 -1.91
CA ALA A 57 0.93 1.74 -2.77
C ALA A 57 1.18 0.24 -2.96
N TYR A 58 1.86 -0.13 -4.04
CA TYR A 58 2.66 -1.35 -3.99
C TYR A 58 3.89 -1.09 -3.13
N LEU A 59 4.41 -2.11 -2.47
CA LEU A 59 5.58 -1.97 -1.61
C LEU A 59 6.85 -2.30 -2.39
N SER A 60 7.91 -1.56 -2.09
CA SER A 60 9.25 -1.81 -2.63
C SER A 60 9.79 -3.17 -2.19
N ASP A 61 10.75 -3.69 -2.96
CA ASP A 61 11.49 -4.88 -2.54
C ASP A 61 12.21 -4.62 -1.21
N VAL A 62 12.23 -5.61 -0.33
CA VAL A 62 12.89 -5.55 0.97
C VAL A 62 14.41 -5.72 0.85
N GLN A 63 14.87 -6.37 -0.22
CA GLN A 63 16.28 -6.70 -0.37
C GLN A 63 17.15 -5.44 -0.51
N GLY A 64 17.98 -5.17 0.50
CA GLY A 64 18.84 -3.97 0.53
C GLY A 64 18.10 -2.67 0.84
N ALA A 65 16.81 -2.72 1.20
CA ALA A 65 15.99 -1.54 1.46
C ALA A 65 16.05 -1.05 2.91
N ILE A 66 16.57 -1.87 3.83
CA ILE A 66 16.61 -1.59 5.27
C ILE A 66 18.04 -1.76 5.77
N ASP A 67 18.54 -0.79 6.53
CA ASP A 67 19.81 -0.90 7.25
C ASP A 67 19.67 -1.94 8.36
N GLU A 68 20.48 -3.00 8.33
CA GLU A 68 20.38 -4.10 9.30
C GLU A 68 20.76 -3.70 10.73
N THR A 69 21.49 -2.58 10.90
CA THR A 69 21.96 -2.10 12.20
C THR A 69 20.98 -1.11 12.81
N THR A 70 20.48 -0.15 12.02
CA THR A 70 19.61 0.93 12.52
C THR A 70 18.13 0.67 12.27
N GLY A 71 17.79 -0.19 11.31
CA GLY A 71 16.41 -0.40 10.85
C GLY A 71 15.90 0.72 9.92
N GLU A 72 16.72 1.72 9.61
CA GLU A 72 16.31 2.84 8.76
C GLU A 72 16.15 2.42 7.30
N ARG A 73 15.33 3.16 6.55
CA ARG A 73 15.20 2.96 5.11
C ARG A 73 16.48 3.37 4.38
N LEU A 74 16.91 2.56 3.43
CA LEU A 74 18.00 2.86 2.49
C LEU A 74 17.46 3.34 1.14
N HIS A 75 16.25 2.91 0.78
CA HIS A 75 15.61 3.30 -0.47
C HIS A 75 14.82 4.60 -0.30
N LEU A 76 15.07 5.56 -1.20
CA LEU A 76 14.35 6.83 -1.29
C LEU A 76 13.41 6.88 -2.49
N THR A 77 13.36 5.79 -3.26
CA THR A 77 12.46 5.62 -4.39
C THR A 77 11.08 5.19 -3.91
N ARG A 78 10.08 5.42 -4.76
CA ARG A 78 8.73 4.91 -4.54
C ARG A 78 8.17 4.30 -5.83
N PRO A 79 7.33 3.27 -5.73
CA PRO A 79 6.54 2.81 -6.85
C PRO A 79 5.39 3.79 -7.13
N ILE A 80 4.95 3.84 -8.38
CA ILE A 80 3.77 4.58 -8.80
C ILE A 80 2.87 3.65 -9.62
N MET A 81 1.59 3.64 -9.31
CA MET A 81 0.59 2.87 -10.06
C MET A 81 0.07 3.65 -11.26
N CYS A 82 0.86 3.69 -12.32
CA CYS A 82 0.47 4.33 -13.58
C CYS A 82 0.55 3.38 -14.78
N ARG A 83 0.69 2.07 -14.58
CA ARG A 83 0.62 1.07 -15.66
C ARG A 83 -0.70 0.32 -15.57
N THR A 84 -1.45 0.29 -16.65
CA THR A 84 -2.74 -0.40 -16.70
C THR A 84 -2.88 -1.11 -18.03
N ASP A 85 -3.26 -2.38 -17.97
CA ASP A 85 -3.41 -3.27 -19.11
C ASP A 85 -4.56 -4.25 -18.88
N PHE A 86 -5.03 -4.89 -19.95
CA PHE A 86 -5.98 -6.00 -19.83
C PHE A 86 -5.21 -7.31 -19.73
N GLU A 87 -5.47 -8.11 -18.72
CA GLU A 87 -4.93 -9.46 -18.52
C GLU A 87 -6.02 -10.51 -18.79
N GLY A 88 -5.60 -11.71 -19.24
CA GLY A 88 -6.48 -12.84 -19.50
C GLY A 88 -7.02 -12.93 -20.93
N PHE A 89 -7.87 -13.93 -21.18
CA PHE A 89 -8.41 -14.26 -22.50
C PHE A 89 -9.92 -14.54 -22.43
N GLY A 90 -10.63 -14.25 -23.52
CA GLY A 90 -12.08 -14.44 -23.63
C GLY A 90 -12.85 -13.70 -22.54
N ASP A 91 -13.83 -14.37 -21.94
CA ASP A 91 -14.67 -13.84 -20.85
C ASP A 91 -13.89 -13.60 -19.54
N GLY A 92 -12.68 -14.16 -19.42
CA GLY A 92 -11.78 -13.94 -18.27
C GLY A 92 -10.92 -12.68 -18.38
N ARG A 93 -11.07 -11.89 -19.46
CA ARG A 93 -10.32 -10.65 -19.64
C ARG A 93 -10.75 -9.60 -18.61
N HIS A 94 -9.80 -9.07 -17.85
CA HIS A 94 -10.05 -8.07 -16.82
C HIS A 94 -8.96 -7.00 -16.80
N LEU A 95 -9.27 -5.85 -16.21
CA LEU A 95 -8.32 -4.75 -16.06
C LEU A 95 -7.33 -5.10 -14.95
N ARG A 96 -6.05 -4.84 -15.20
CA ARG A 96 -4.95 -5.04 -14.25
C ARG A 96 -4.18 -3.75 -14.10
N HIS A 97 -3.95 -3.37 -12.85
CA HIS A 97 -3.07 -2.26 -12.50
C HIS A 97 -1.73 -2.82 -12.06
N GLY A 98 -0.65 -2.28 -12.61
CA GLY A 98 0.71 -2.66 -12.26
C GLY A 98 1.52 -1.46 -11.79
N GLN A 99 2.59 -1.74 -11.07
CA GLN A 99 3.58 -0.73 -10.73
C GLN A 99 4.41 -0.34 -11.95
N GLN A 100 4.71 0.95 -12.08
CA GLN A 100 5.83 1.44 -12.89
C GLN A 100 7.16 1.17 -12.18
N PRO A 101 8.31 1.24 -12.89
CA PRO A 101 9.61 1.23 -12.21
C PRO A 101 9.64 2.30 -11.13
N GLU A 102 10.25 1.97 -10.00
CA GLU A 102 10.37 2.94 -8.92
C GLU A 102 11.21 4.13 -9.35
N GLY A 103 10.87 5.30 -8.80
CA GLY A 103 11.58 6.53 -9.07
C GLY A 103 11.62 7.43 -7.85
N MET A 104 12.49 8.43 -7.90
CA MET A 104 12.51 9.48 -6.89
C MET A 104 11.17 10.25 -6.94
N PRO A 105 10.56 10.55 -5.79
CA PRO A 105 9.32 11.33 -5.76
C PRO A 105 9.58 12.74 -6.32
N GLY A 106 8.75 13.19 -7.25
CA GLY A 106 8.78 14.57 -7.76
C GLY A 106 7.92 15.56 -6.98
N ILE A 107 7.01 15.05 -6.14
CA ILE A 107 6.16 15.82 -5.22
C ILE A 107 6.65 15.54 -3.81
N HIS A 108 6.78 16.59 -3.00
CA HIS A 108 7.30 16.55 -1.64
C HIS A 108 6.35 17.27 -0.68
N GLY A 109 6.38 16.90 0.60
CA GLY A 109 5.54 17.47 1.65
C GLY A 109 4.14 16.87 1.73
N GLU A 110 3.62 16.33 0.62
CA GLU A 110 2.30 15.70 0.54
C GLU A 110 2.33 14.37 -0.23
N PRO A 111 1.36 13.46 0.02
CA PRO A 111 1.15 12.28 -0.80
C PRO A 111 0.79 12.65 -2.24
N THR A 112 1.18 11.81 -3.19
CA THR A 112 0.82 12.00 -4.60
C THR A 112 -0.54 11.36 -4.89
N LEU A 113 -1.43 12.11 -5.54
CA LEU A 113 -2.69 11.57 -6.02
C LEU A 113 -2.43 10.47 -7.06
N GLU A 114 -3.02 9.30 -6.83
CA GLU A 114 -3.01 8.19 -7.77
C GLU A 114 -4.43 7.84 -8.25
N PRO A 115 -4.60 7.44 -9.52
CA PRO A 115 -5.91 7.16 -10.10
C PRO A 115 -6.46 5.76 -9.75
N TYR A 116 -5.63 4.89 -9.15
CA TYR A 116 -5.96 3.50 -8.86
C TYR A 116 -5.67 3.18 -7.39
N TRP A 117 -6.16 2.04 -6.91
CA TRP A 117 -5.93 1.56 -5.55
C TRP A 117 -5.06 0.29 -5.53
N ALA A 118 -4.02 0.26 -4.70
CA ALA A 118 -3.08 -0.84 -4.63
C ALA A 118 -3.58 -1.91 -3.68
N ALA A 119 -3.66 -3.15 -4.16
CA ALA A 119 -4.15 -4.24 -3.33
C ALA A 119 -3.21 -4.65 -2.18
N GLY A 120 -1.91 -4.34 -2.31
CA GLY A 120 -0.87 -4.81 -1.39
C GLY A 120 -0.74 -4.00 -0.09
N TYR A 121 -1.22 -2.75 -0.07
CA TYR A 121 -1.13 -1.88 1.10
C TYR A 121 -2.19 -0.79 1.08
N SER A 122 -2.86 -0.57 2.21
CA SER A 122 -3.69 0.60 2.44
C SER A 122 -3.64 1.06 3.90
N PHE A 123 -3.56 2.37 4.13
CA PHE A 123 -3.58 3.01 5.44
C PHE A 123 -4.53 4.20 5.41
N ALA A 124 -5.44 4.28 6.38
CA ALA A 124 -6.41 5.36 6.48
C ALA A 124 -6.88 5.56 7.93
N ARG A 125 -7.64 6.62 8.16
CA ARG A 125 -8.43 6.75 9.38
C ARG A 125 -9.49 5.64 9.46
N GLY A 126 -9.71 5.12 10.66
CA GLY A 126 -10.78 4.16 10.94
C GLY A 126 -12.15 4.86 10.97
N HIS A 127 -13.13 4.22 10.32
CA HIS A 127 -14.53 4.67 10.23
C HIS A 127 -15.49 3.50 10.42
#